data_AF-A0A1W2DXQ3-F1
#
_entry.id   AF-A0A1W2DXQ3-F1
#
_cell.length_a   1.000
_cell.length_b   1.000
_cell.length_c   1.000
_cell.angle_alpha   90.00
_cell.angle_beta   90.00
_cell.angle_gamma   90.00
#
_symmetry.space_group_name_H-M   'P 1'
#
loop_
_entity.id
_entity.type
_entity.pdbx_description
1 polymer ?
#
loop_
_entity_poly.entity_id
_entity_poly.type
_entity_poly.pdbx_seq_one_letter_code
_entity_poly.pdbx_strand_id
1 'polypeptide(L)'
;MLMSAETKRQPDTGLIRPYRPCPADFRERFLEMGQSKEIEEHYRTNWRVIRRWIDEAGGEALRAERYERSKGFARPNKRSARRYVMGMTLKGGVK
;
A
#
# COMPACT_ATOMS: atom_id res chain seq x y z
N MET A 1 1.35 -18.23 37.74
CA MET A 1 1.30 -17.16 36.73
C MET A 1 2.32 -17.47 35.64
N LEU A 2 1.88 -18.00 34.50
CA LEU A 2 2.76 -18.11 33.32
C LEU A 2 2.83 -16.72 32.70
N MET A 3 4.01 -16.09 32.74
CA MET A 3 4.27 -14.86 32.02
C MET A 3 4.19 -15.15 30.52
N SER A 4 3.12 -14.69 29.88
CA SER A 4 2.97 -14.73 28.43
C SER A 4 4.11 -13.92 27.81
N ALA A 5 5.09 -14.63 27.25
CA ALA A 5 6.19 -14.03 26.53
C ALA A 5 5.63 -13.16 25.39
N GLU A 6 5.85 -11.85 25.46
CA GLU A 6 5.54 -10.91 24.39
C GLU A 6 6.24 -11.36 23.12
N THR A 7 5.51 -12.06 22.25
CA THR A 7 6.06 -12.57 21.00
C THR A 7 6.17 -11.38 20.04
N LYS A 8 7.32 -10.70 20.06
CA LYS A 8 7.62 -9.62 19.10
C LYS A 8 7.42 -10.19 17.69
N ARG A 9 6.47 -9.62 16.95
CA ARG A 9 6.17 -10.04 15.58
C ARG A 9 7.41 -9.78 14.72
N GLN A 10 8.17 -10.83 14.43
CA GLN A 10 9.28 -10.75 13.50
C GLN A 10 8.71 -10.52 12.09
N PRO A 11 9.20 -9.51 11.35
CA PRO A 11 8.78 -9.33 9.97
C PRO A 11 9.23 -10.54 9.16
N ASP A 12 8.32 -11.07 8.35
CA ASP A 12 8.66 -12.17 7.43
C ASP A 12 9.62 -11.63 6.36
N THR A 13 10.89 -12.00 6.48
CA THR A 13 12.00 -11.57 5.61
C THR A 13 12.19 -12.50 4.42
N GLY A 14 11.32 -13.50 4.23
CA GLY A 14 11.46 -14.47 3.13
C GLY A 14 12.61 -15.47 3.30
N LEU A 15 13.38 -15.36 4.40
CA LEU A 15 14.55 -16.20 4.70
C LEU A 15 14.16 -17.55 5.32
N ILE A 16 13.01 -17.63 5.98
CA ILE A 16 12.51 -18.85 6.65
C ILE A 16 11.36 -19.48 5.85
N ARG A 17 10.50 -18.65 5.25
CA ARG A 17 9.40 -19.09 4.40
C ARG A 17 9.53 -18.40 3.06
N PRO A 18 9.44 -19.11 1.93
CA PRO A 18 9.55 -18.49 0.62
C PRO A 18 8.45 -17.44 0.46
N TYR A 19 8.82 -16.31 -0.12
CA TYR A 19 7.85 -15.29 -0.48
C TYR A 19 6.83 -15.84 -1.47
N ARG A 20 5.55 -15.49 -1.28
CA ARG A 20 4.51 -15.81 -2.26
C ARG A 20 4.86 -15.18 -3.61
N PRO A 21 4.87 -15.93 -4.74
CA PRO A 21 5.20 -15.35 -6.04
C PRO A 21 4.20 -14.28 -6.47
N CYS A 22 4.63 -13.34 -7.32
CA CYS A 22 3.74 -12.37 -7.96
C CYS A 22 2.77 -13.09 -8.92
N PRO A 23 1.45 -12.91 -8.77
CA PRO A 23 0.47 -13.42 -9.72
C PRO A 23 0.68 -12.79 -11.12
N ALA A 24 0.50 -13.56 -12.17
CA ALA A 24 0.68 -13.09 -13.55
C ALA A 24 -0.34 -11.99 -13.95
N ASP A 25 -1.55 -12.07 -13.38
CA ASP A 25 -2.65 -11.13 -13.59
C ASP A 25 -2.57 -9.89 -12.69
N PHE A 26 -1.56 -9.81 -11.80
CA PHE A 26 -1.46 -8.74 -10.81
C PHE A 26 -1.44 -7.36 -11.44
N ARG A 27 -0.71 -7.19 -12.55
CA ARG A 27 -0.58 -5.91 -13.27
C ARG A 27 -1.95 -5.40 -13.72
N GLU A 28 -2.73 -6.24 -14.38
CA GLU A 28 -4.04 -5.87 -14.93
C GLU A 28 -5.02 -5.51 -13.81
N ARG A 29 -5.07 -6.35 -12.77
CA ARG A 29 -5.94 -6.14 -11.60
C ARG A 29 -5.55 -4.89 -10.81
N PHE A 30 -4.26 -4.60 -10.71
CA PHE A 30 -3.78 -3.36 -10.12
C PHE A 30 -4.20 -2.14 -10.97
N LEU A 31 -4.16 -2.22 -12.30
CA LEU A 31 -4.65 -1.15 -13.19
C LEU A 31 -6.19 -1.00 -13.20
N GLU A 32 -6.93 -1.99 -12.72
CA GLU A 32 -8.39 -1.93 -12.54
C GLU A 32 -8.77 -1.40 -11.14
N MET A 33 -8.43 -2.12 -10.06
CA MET A 33 -8.85 -1.82 -8.68
C MET A 33 -7.97 -0.78 -7.98
N GLY A 34 -6.65 -0.89 -8.15
CA GLY A 34 -5.68 0.06 -7.63
C GLY A 34 -5.15 -0.16 -6.23
N GLN A 35 -4.66 0.93 -5.65
CA GLN A 35 -4.01 0.94 -4.35
C GLN A 35 -5.03 1.12 -3.20
N SER A 36 -6.05 0.26 -3.19
CA SER A 36 -7.18 0.26 -2.26
C SER A 36 -7.20 -1.02 -1.39
N LYS A 37 -8.12 -1.09 -0.42
CA LYS A 37 -8.32 -2.30 0.40
C LYS A 37 -8.85 -3.48 -0.43
N GLU A 38 -9.51 -3.19 -1.54
CA GLU A 38 -10.09 -4.17 -2.46
C GLU A 38 -9.02 -5.11 -3.04
N ILE A 39 -7.83 -4.59 -3.39
CA ILE A 39 -6.74 -5.44 -3.91
C ILE A 39 -6.16 -6.37 -2.83
N GLU A 40 -6.15 -5.92 -1.57
CA GLU A 40 -5.73 -6.76 -0.42
C GLU A 40 -6.74 -7.89 -0.19
N GLU A 41 -8.03 -7.59 -0.28
CA GLU A 41 -9.13 -8.55 -0.12
C GLU A 41 -9.19 -9.54 -1.30
N HIS A 42 -8.97 -9.08 -2.53
CA HIS A 42 -8.98 -9.90 -3.74
C HIS A 42 -7.92 -11.01 -3.68
N TYR A 43 -6.68 -10.66 -3.36
CA TYR A 43 -5.58 -11.62 -3.26
C TYR A 43 -5.46 -12.27 -1.88
N ARG A 44 -6.28 -11.85 -0.91
CA ARG A 44 -6.27 -12.27 0.49
C ARG A 44 -4.87 -12.17 1.09
N THR A 45 -4.22 -11.04 0.88
CA THR A 45 -2.83 -10.82 1.30
C THR A 45 -2.64 -9.47 1.97
N ASN A 46 -1.54 -9.32 2.70
CA ASN A 46 -1.22 -8.09 3.40
C ASN A 46 -0.64 -7.03 2.44
N TRP A 47 -0.91 -5.75 2.73
CA TRP A 47 -0.30 -4.60 2.06
C TRP A 47 1.22 -4.72 1.77
N ARG A 48 2.01 -5.34 2.66
CA ARG A 48 3.46 -5.53 2.43
C ARG A 48 3.77 -6.42 1.23
N VAL A 49 2.95 -7.45 0.99
CA VAL A 49 3.08 -8.34 -0.17
C VAL A 49 2.63 -7.61 -1.43
N ILE A 50 1.49 -6.90 -1.38
CA ILE A 50 1.02 -6.07 -2.50
C ILE A 50 2.08 -5.04 -2.89
N ARG A 51 2.69 -4.35 -1.93
CA ARG A 51 3.77 -3.38 -2.19
C ARG A 51 4.93 -4.02 -2.93
N ARG A 52 5.37 -5.20 -2.48
CA ARG A 52 6.45 -5.94 -3.12
C ARG A 52 6.08 -6.36 -4.55
N TRP A 53 4.86 -6.85 -4.76
CA TRP A 53 4.37 -7.18 -6.10
C TRP A 53 4.25 -5.97 -7.03
N ILE A 54 3.88 -4.80 -6.50
CA ILE A 54 3.93 -3.56 -7.30
C ILE A 54 5.36 -3.30 -7.74
N ASP A 55 6.34 -3.40 -6.83
CA ASP A 55 7.75 -3.16 -7.16
C ASP A 55 8.28 -4.20 -8.17
N GLU A 56 7.89 -5.48 -8.05
CA GLU A 56 8.22 -6.56 -8.99
C GLU A 56 7.55 -6.39 -10.37
N ALA A 57 6.32 -5.85 -10.43
CA ALA A 57 5.54 -5.70 -11.66
C ALA A 57 5.78 -4.38 -12.43
N GLY A 58 6.75 -3.57 -12.00
CA GLY A 58 7.13 -2.31 -12.68
C GLY A 58 7.14 -1.07 -11.78
N GLY A 59 6.81 -1.19 -10.49
CA GLY A 59 6.99 -0.18 -9.47
C GLY A 59 6.32 1.16 -9.78
N GLU A 60 7.14 2.19 -9.93
CA GLU A 60 6.69 3.55 -10.26
C GLU A 60 6.04 3.64 -11.64
N ALA A 61 6.51 2.88 -12.64
CA ALA A 61 5.90 2.89 -13.98
C ALA A 61 4.46 2.38 -13.94
N LEU A 62 4.22 1.32 -13.15
CA LEU A 62 2.87 0.78 -12.95
C LEU A 62 1.95 1.75 -12.19
N ARG A 63 2.51 2.49 -11.22
CA ARG A 63 1.78 3.53 -10.49
C ARG A 63 1.42 4.71 -11.39
N ALA A 64 2.34 5.13 -12.25
CA ALA A 64 2.11 6.17 -13.25
C ALA A 64 1.06 5.75 -14.26
N GLU A 65 1.15 4.53 -14.81
CA GLU A 65 0.15 4.01 -15.76
C GLU A 65 -1.25 3.95 -15.14
N ARG A 66 -1.36 3.53 -13.88
CA ARG A 66 -2.64 3.59 -13.18
C ARG A 66 -3.16 5.02 -13.04
N TYR A 67 -2.27 5.94 -12.69
CA TYR A 67 -2.63 7.35 -12.57
C TYR A 67 -3.20 7.89 -13.88
N GLU A 68 -2.54 7.61 -15.00
CA GLU A 68 -3.02 7.95 -16.35
C GLU A 68 -4.39 7.34 -16.65
N ARG A 69 -4.58 6.04 -16.36
CA ARG A 69 -5.83 5.33 -16.63
C ARG A 69 -7.01 5.86 -15.81
N SER A 70 -6.78 6.13 -14.54
CA SER A 70 -7.84 6.55 -13.62
C SER A 70 -8.10 8.06 -13.69
N LYS A 71 -7.14 8.87 -14.18
CA LYS A 71 -7.12 10.34 -14.07
C LYS A 71 -7.49 10.85 -12.66
N GLY A 72 -7.32 9.98 -11.66
CA GLY A 72 -7.81 10.22 -10.32
C GLY A 72 -7.00 11.31 -9.62
N PHE A 73 -7.50 11.80 -8.49
CA PHE A 73 -6.72 12.71 -7.66
C PHE A 73 -5.39 12.05 -7.26
N ALA A 74 -4.28 12.72 -7.56
CA ALA A 74 -2.97 12.35 -7.03
C ALA A 74 -3.16 12.15 -5.53
N ARG A 75 -2.78 10.96 -5.04
CA ARG A 75 -3.00 10.56 -3.65
C ARG A 75 -2.59 11.74 -2.77
N PRO A 76 -3.49 12.38 -2.00
CA PRO A 76 -3.04 13.38 -1.05
C PRO A 76 -2.08 12.62 -0.13
N ASN A 77 -0.80 13.00 -0.17
CA ASN A 77 0.19 12.43 0.71
C ASN A 77 -0.42 12.53 2.12
N LYS A 78 -0.58 11.42 2.85
CA LYS A 78 -1.22 11.47 4.17
C LYS A 78 -0.48 12.42 5.13
N ARG A 79 0.78 12.78 4.82
CA ARG A 79 1.53 13.85 5.49
C ARG A 79 1.07 15.28 5.17
N SER A 80 0.51 15.56 4.00
CA SER A 80 0.13 16.94 3.61
C SER A 80 -1.30 17.31 3.97
N ALA A 81 -2.17 16.33 4.29
CA ALA A 81 -3.60 16.59 4.48
C ALA A 81 -3.98 17.21 5.84
N ARG A 82 -3.08 17.28 6.83
CA ARG A 82 -3.35 17.93 8.13
C ARG A 82 -2.08 18.61 8.65
N ARG A 83 -1.88 19.89 8.31
CA ARG A 83 -0.97 20.75 9.10
C ARG A 83 -1.70 21.14 10.37
N TYR A 84 -1.49 20.38 11.43
CA TYR A 84 -1.85 20.79 12.78
C TYR A 84 -0.84 21.86 13.23
N VAL A 85 -1.31 23.05 13.56
CA VAL A 85 -0.51 24.11 14.19
C VAL A 85 -1.30 24.60 15.41
N MET A 86 -0.70 24.53 16.60
CA MET A 86 -1.25 25.06 17.85
C MET A 86 -2.72 24.67 18.15
N GLY A 87 -3.08 23.39 17.98
CA GLY A 87 -4.43 22.90 18.34
C GLY A 87 -5.54 23.20 17.31
N MET A 88 -5.20 23.77 16.16
CA MET A 88 -6.17 24.07 15.09
C MET A 88 -5.87 23.27 13.82
N THR A 89 -6.93 22.74 13.19
CA THR A 89 -6.83 22.06 11.89
C THR A 89 -6.90 23.11 10.79
N LEU A 90 -5.77 23.42 10.15
CA LEU A 90 -5.75 24.33 9.00
C LEU A 90 -6.41 23.64 7.79
N LYS A 91 -7.55 24.17 7.34
CA LYS A 91 -8.12 23.78 6.04
C LYS A 91 -7.21 24.35 4.96
N GLY A 92 -6.66 23.48 4.11
CA GLY A 92 -5.83 23.89 2.97
C GLY A 92 -6.62 24.83 2.07
N GLY A 93 -6.22 26.10 2.04
CA GLY A 93 -6.74 27.09 1.12
C GLY A 93 -6.27 26.77 -0.29
N VAL A 94 -7.23 26.50 -1.18
CA VAL A 94 -7.03 26.53 -2.62
C VAL A 94 -7.00 28.01 -3.03
N LYS A 95 -5.96 28.43 -3.75
CA LYS A 95 -5.94 29.69 -4.51
C LYS A 95 -6.49 29.43 -5.91
#